data_AF-A0A518K4Q4-F1
#
_entry.id   AF-A0A518K4Q4-F1
#
_cell.length_a   1.000
_cell.length_b   1.000
_cell.length_c   1.000
_cell.angle_alpha   90.00
_cell.angle_beta   90.00
_cell.angle_gamma   90.00
#
_symmetry.space_group_name_H-M   'P 1'
#
loop_
_entity.id
_entity.type
_entity.pdbx_description
1 polymer ?
#
loop_
_entity_poly.entity_id
_entity_poly.type
_entity_poly.pdbx_seq_one_letter_code
_entity_poly.pdbx_strand_id
1 'polypeptide(L)'
;MSKPMLGVLICISVVAVPVFLYLAVGYWLRIRRGICPACGQKRLKMVNFVRATIEVDGERAPDAWSYHECEHCNKRFKQHRGRFTTASEHESRHFDISRKLATNRRNFA
;
A
#
# COMPACT_ATOMS: atom_id res chain seq x y z
N MET A 1 -4.52 -30.82 36.61
CA MET A 1 -4.07 -29.43 36.34
C MET A 1 -4.43 -28.57 37.53
N SER A 2 -3.43 -28.03 38.23
CA SER A 2 -3.65 -27.11 39.36
C SER A 2 -4.26 -25.80 38.83
N LYS A 3 -5.33 -25.33 39.48
CA LYS A 3 -6.02 -24.05 39.18
C LYS A 3 -5.08 -22.85 38.91
N PRO A 4 -3.91 -22.67 39.56
CA PRO A 4 -2.98 -21.58 39.22
C PRO A 4 -2.35 -21.69 37.83
N MET A 5 -2.14 -22.89 37.28
CA MET A 5 -1.55 -23.06 35.95
C MET A 5 -2.49 -22.58 34.83
N LEU A 6 -3.80 -22.69 35.02
CA LEU A 6 -4.77 -22.24 34.03
C LEU A 6 -4.79 -20.71 33.90
N GLY A 7 -4.68 -19.99 35.03
CA GLY A 7 -4.65 -18.52 35.02
C GLY A 7 -3.42 -17.95 34.30
N VAL A 8 -2.24 -18.55 34.51
CA VAL A 8 -1.00 -18.11 33.85
C VAL A 8 -1.07 -18.29 32.33
N LEU A 9 -1.62 -19.41 31.85
CA LEU A 9 -1.78 -19.67 30.41
C LEU A 9 -2.73 -18.67 29.74
N ILE A 10 -3.80 -18.26 30.42
CA ILE A 10 -4.74 -17.25 29.91
C ILE A 10 -4.05 -15.89 29.82
N CYS A 11 -3.30 -15.47 30.84
CA CYS A 11 -2.59 -14.19 30.80
C CYS A 11 -1.55 -14.13 29.68
N ILE A 12 -0.81 -15.23 29.47
CA ILE A 12 0.18 -15.30 28.38
C ILE A 12 -0.51 -15.23 27.02
N SER A 13 -1.62 -15.93 26.80
CA SER A 13 -2.30 -15.91 25.50
C SER A 13 -2.88 -14.53 25.18
N VAL A 14 -3.45 -13.83 26.17
CA VAL A 14 -4.01 -12.48 26.01
C VAL A 14 -2.94 -11.47 25.59
N VAL A 15 -1.68 -11.63 26.00
CA VAL A 15 -0.59 -10.70 25.62
C VAL A 15 0.15 -11.18 24.38
N ALA A 16 0.49 -12.47 24.30
CA ALA A 16 1.32 -13.01 23.24
C ALA A 16 0.60 -13.01 21.88
N VAL A 17 -0.70 -13.32 21.85
CA VAL A 17 -1.46 -13.42 20.60
C VAL A 17 -1.58 -12.06 19.90
N PRO A 18 -1.98 -10.96 20.56
CA PRO A 18 -2.02 -9.65 19.91
C PRO A 18 -0.65 -9.17 19.41
N VAL A 19 0.41 -9.39 20.19
CA VAL A 19 1.77 -9.03 19.78
C VAL A 19 2.21 -9.81 18.55
N PHE A 20 1.96 -11.12 18.53
CA PHE A 20 2.27 -11.96 17.39
C PHE A 20 1.48 -11.53 16.14
N LEU A 21 0.17 -11.27 16.27
CA LEU A 21 -0.66 -10.79 15.17
C LEU A 21 -0.17 -9.44 14.63
N TYR A 22 0.19 -8.50 15.50
CA TYR A 22 0.73 -7.20 15.12
C TYR A 22 2.00 -7.35 14.27
N LEU A 23 2.94 -8.18 14.74
CA LEU A 23 4.19 -8.46 14.02
C LEU A 23 3.94 -9.19 12.70
N ALA A 24 3.05 -10.19 12.69
CA ALA A 24 2.71 -10.96 11.49
C ALA A 24 2.07 -10.07 10.41
N VAL A 25 1.14 -9.20 10.78
CA VAL A 25 0.52 -8.24 9.85
C VAL A 25 1.55 -7.26 9.31
N GLY A 26 2.40 -6.68 10.17
CA GLY A 26 3.47 -5.78 9.74
C GLY A 26 4.45 -6.44 8.77
N TYR A 27 4.84 -7.69 9.06
CA TYR A 27 5.71 -8.48 8.20
C TYR A 27 5.06 -8.80 6.85
N TRP A 28 3.80 -9.22 6.85
CA TRP A 28 3.06 -9.55 5.63
C TRP A 28 2.85 -8.32 4.73
N LEU A 29 2.51 -7.17 5.32
CA LEU A 29 2.43 -5.90 4.60
C LEU A 29 3.79 -5.48 4.01
N ARG A 30 4.89 -5.76 4.72
CA ARG A 30 6.25 -5.49 4.21
C ARG A 30 6.61 -6.37 3.03
N ILE A 31 6.27 -7.66 3.06
CA ILE A 31 6.50 -8.58 1.92
C ILE A 31 5.68 -8.18 0.70
N ARG A 32 4.46 -7.67 0.91
CA ARG A 32 3.59 -7.21 -0.17
C ARG A 32 4.02 -5.88 -0.81
N ARG A 33 5.05 -5.20 -0.30
CA ARG A 33 5.60 -4.03 -0.97
C ARG A 33 6.31 -4.43 -2.27
N GLY A 34 5.95 -3.76 -3.36
CA GLY A 34 6.56 -4.00 -4.66
C GLY A 34 8.06 -3.65 -4.69
N ILE A 35 8.77 -4.29 -5.63
CA ILE A 35 10.16 -3.94 -5.97
C ILE A 35 10.12 -2.68 -6.83
N CYS A 36 10.90 -1.66 -6.49
CA CYS A 36 11.02 -0.48 -7.33
C CYS A 36 11.77 -0.84 -8.63
N PRO A 37 11.21 -0.57 -9.81
CA PRO A 37 11.85 -0.92 -11.08
C PRO A 37 13.11 -0.08 -11.38
N ALA A 38 13.34 1.02 -10.68
CA ALA A 38 14.51 1.87 -10.89
C ALA A 38 15.69 1.60 -9.96
N CYS A 39 15.46 1.24 -8.69
CA CYS A 39 16.52 1.02 -7.71
C CYS A 39 16.56 -0.40 -7.14
N GLY A 40 15.61 -1.27 -7.50
CA GLY A 40 15.53 -2.66 -7.03
C GLY A 40 15.12 -2.84 -5.57
N GLN A 41 14.88 -1.76 -4.81
CA GLN A 41 14.53 -1.85 -3.39
C GLN A 41 13.03 -2.16 -3.18
N LYS A 42 12.70 -3.00 -2.19
CA LYS A 42 11.31 -3.32 -1.77
C LYS A 42 10.67 -2.20 -0.94
N ARG A 43 10.64 -1.00 -1.50
CA ARG A 43 10.10 0.22 -0.86
C ARG A 43 9.14 0.96 -1.79
N LEU A 44 8.42 0.23 -2.64
CA LEU A 44 7.39 0.81 -3.48
C LEU A 44 6.07 0.92 -2.71
N LYS A 45 5.56 2.14 -2.59
CA LYS A 45 4.32 2.47 -1.87
C LYS A 45 3.27 2.91 -2.88
N MET A 46 2.08 2.32 -2.79
CA MET A 46 0.93 2.79 -3.55
C MET A 46 0.42 4.09 -2.91
N VAL A 47 0.36 5.16 -3.71
CA VAL A 47 -0.10 6.50 -3.30
C VAL A 47 -1.57 6.68 -3.63
N ASN A 48 -2.01 6.20 -4.80
CA ASN A 48 -3.38 6.34 -5.25
C ASN A 48 -3.79 5.17 -6.17
N PHE A 49 -5.08 4.84 -6.16
CA PHE A 49 -5.69 3.90 -7.08
C PHE A 49 -6.82 4.61 -7.82
N VAL A 50 -6.76 4.58 -9.15
CA VAL A 50 -7.76 5.21 -10.00
C VAL A 50 -8.54 4.13 -10.73
N ARG A 51 -9.87 4.18 -10.62
CA ARG A 51 -10.81 3.47 -11.48
C ARG A 51 -11.52 4.52 -12.33
N ALA A 52 -11.53 4.32 -13.64
CA ALA A 52 -12.20 5.21 -14.56
C ALA A 52 -12.92 4.39 -15.64
N THR A 53 -13.90 5.00 -16.28
CA THR A 53 -14.45 4.49 -17.53
C THR A 53 -13.85 5.33 -18.64
N ILE A 54 -13.11 4.72 -19.55
CA ILE A 54 -12.50 5.37 -20.71
C ILE A 54 -13.31 5.04 -21.96
N GLU A 55 -13.18 5.88 -22.98
CA GLU A 55 -13.75 5.61 -24.30
C GLU A 55 -12.63 5.08 -25.20
N VAL A 56 -12.84 3.92 -25.81
CA VAL A 56 -11.93 3.28 -26.77
C VAL A 56 -12.76 2.97 -27.99
N ASP A 57 -12.41 3.56 -29.13
CA ASP A 57 -13.11 3.37 -30.41
C ASP A 57 -14.62 3.68 -30.35
N GLY A 58 -15.02 4.66 -29.54
CA GLY A 58 -16.42 5.05 -29.33
C GLY A 58 -17.18 4.19 -28.31
N GLU A 59 -16.55 3.15 -27.78
CA GLU A 59 -17.14 2.29 -26.75
C GLU A 59 -16.58 2.60 -25.34
N ARG A 60 -17.46 2.53 -24.34
CA ARG A 60 -17.07 2.74 -22.94
C ARG A 60 -16.48 1.46 -22.35
N ALA A 61 -15.21 1.51 -21.98
CA ALA A 61 -14.50 0.42 -21.33
C ALA A 61 -14.08 0.80 -19.90
N PRO A 62 -14.24 -0.11 -18.92
CA PRO A 62 -13.67 0.10 -17.60
C PRO A 62 -12.14 0.01 -17.67
N ASP A 63 -11.46 0.92 -16.98
CA ASP A 63 -10.02 0.90 -16.85
C ASP A 63 -9.56 1.25 -15.43
N ALA A 64 -8.39 0.76 -15.06
CA ALA A 64 -7.84 0.99 -13.73
C ALA A 64 -6.32 1.05 -13.75
N TRP A 65 -5.77 2.02 -13.03
CA TRP A 65 -4.34 2.16 -12.81
C TRP A 65 -4.05 2.57 -11.38
N SER A 66 -2.82 2.34 -10.95
CA SER A 66 -2.35 2.75 -9.64
C SER A 66 -1.07 3.57 -9.77
N TYR A 67 -0.92 4.49 -8.84
CA TYR A 67 0.20 5.40 -8.76
C TYR A 67 1.06 4.99 -7.58
N HIS A 68 2.35 4.81 -7.83
CA HIS A 68 3.33 4.30 -6.88
C HIS A 68 4.51 5.26 -6.74
N GLU A 69 5.07 5.31 -5.54
CA GLU A 69 6.25 6.09 -5.22
C GLU A 69 7.25 5.21 -4.47
N CYS A 70 8.52 5.30 -4.85
CA CYS A 70 9.58 4.62 -4.11
C CYS A 70 10.06 5.50 -2.95
N GLU A 71 9.97 5.01 -1.72
CA GLU A 71 10.45 5.73 -0.52
C GLU A 71 11.99 5.82 -0.46
N HIS A 72 12.72 5.14 -1.36
CA HIS A 72 14.19 5.18 -1.39
C HIS A 72 14.75 6.16 -2.43
N CYS A 73 14.32 6.04 -3.68
CA CYS A 73 14.83 6.88 -4.78
C CYS A 73 13.87 8.02 -5.17
N ASN A 74 12.72 8.14 -4.49
CA ASN A 74 11.67 9.14 -4.75
C ASN A 74 11.10 9.16 -6.17
N LYS A 75 11.38 8.14 -6.99
CA LYS A 75 10.81 8.01 -8.33
C LYS A 75 9.34 7.59 -8.25
N ARG A 76 8.56 8.12 -9.20
CA ARG A 76 7.12 7.94 -9.34
C ARG A 76 6.81 7.03 -10.53
N PHE A 77 5.92 6.08 -10.33
CA PHE A 77 5.55 5.08 -11.33
C PHE A 77 4.04 4.96 -11.45
N LYS A 78 3.55 4.87 -12.68
CA LYS A 78 2.19 4.44 -12.97
C LYS A 78 2.22 2.94 -13.23
N GLN A 79 1.38 2.20 -12.53
CA GLN A 79 1.13 0.80 -12.82
C GLN A 79 -0.22 0.67 -13.50
N HIS A 80 -0.18 0.26 -14.76
CA HIS A 80 -1.38 0.05 -15.60
C HIS A 80 -1.32 -1.35 -16.20
N ARG A 81 -2.38 -2.15 -15.99
CA ARG A 81 -2.45 -3.56 -16.45
C ARG A 81 -1.20 -4.38 -16.09
N GLY A 82 -0.66 -4.18 -14.89
CA GLY A 82 0.52 -4.89 -14.38
C GLY A 82 1.87 -4.36 -14.86
N ARG A 83 1.92 -3.42 -15.82
CA ARG A 83 3.16 -2.80 -16.30
C ARG A 83 3.44 -1.50 -15.57
N PHE A 84 4.71 -1.30 -15.20
CA PHE A 84 5.18 -0.03 -14.63
C PHE A 84 5.71 0.88 -15.72
N THR A 85 5.23 2.11 -15.76
CA THR A 85 5.77 3.19 -16.58
C THR A 85 6.19 4.36 -15.69
N THR A 86 7.18 5.14 -16.14
CA THR A 86 7.53 6.39 -15.47
C THR A 86 6.34 7.36 -15.61
N ALA A 87 5.91 7.95 -14.49
CA ALA A 87 4.81 8.91 -14.54
C ALA A 87 5.21 10.13 -15.39
N SER A 88 4.30 10.58 -16.26
CA SER A 88 4.54 11.80 -17.04
C SER A 88 4.51 13.05 -16.16
N GLU A 89 4.94 14.19 -16.70
CA GLU A 89 4.90 15.46 -15.97
C GLU A 89 3.45 15.88 -15.63
N HIS A 90 2.51 15.65 -16.55
CA HIS A 90 1.08 15.87 -16.30
C HIS A 90 0.54 14.98 -15.17
N GLU A 91 0.92 13.69 -15.17
CA GLU A 91 0.51 12.76 -14.12
C GLU A 91 1.17 13.08 -12.76
N SER A 92 2.34 13.71 -12.77
CA SER A 92 3.04 14.11 -11.54
C SER A 92 2.23 15.10 -10.71
N ARG A 93 1.44 15.98 -11.33
CA ARG A 93 0.52 16.87 -10.60
C ARG A 93 -0.58 16.08 -9.88
N HIS A 94 -1.10 15.03 -10.51
CA HIS A 94 -2.08 14.15 -9.87
C HIS A 94 -1.50 13.41 -8.66
N PHE A 95 -0.22 13.04 -8.70
CA PHE A 95 0.48 12.49 -7.53
C PHE A 95 0.50 13.47 -6.36
N ASP A 96 0.86 14.73 -6.59
CA ASP A 96 0.99 15.71 -5.53
C ASP A 96 -0.37 16.05 -4.90
N ILE A 97 -1.42 16.17 -5.71
CA ILE A 97 -2.80 16.32 -5.23
C ILE A 97 -3.21 15.10 -4.39
N SER A 98 -2.99 13.88 -4.90
CA SER A 98 -3.36 12.65 -4.20
C SER A 98 -2.62 12.51 -2.86
N ARG A 99 -1.33 12.86 -2.83
CA ARG A 99 -0.51 12.83 -1.61
C ARG A 99 -1.02 13.83 -0.58
N LYS A 100 -1.38 15.05 -1.00
CA LYS A 100 -1.97 16.06 -0.12
C LYS A 100 -3.30 15.57 0.46
N LEU A 101 -4.18 14.99 -0.36
CA LEU A 101 -5.46 14.43 0.11
C LEU A 101 -5.27 13.26 1.08
N ALA A 102 -4.33 12.36 0.82
CA ALA A 102 -4.02 11.22 1.68
C ALA A 102 -3.37 11.64 3.01
N THR A 103 -2.66 12.76 3.04
CA THR A 103 -2.12 13.36 4.26
C THR A 103 -3.22 14.04 5.05
N ASN A 104 -4.10 14.78 4.38
CA ASN A 104 -5.19 15.50 5.03
C ASN A 104 -6.19 14.54 5.68
N ARG A 105 -6.58 13.44 5.03
CA ARG A 105 -7.45 12.41 5.64
C ARG A 105 -6.91 11.82 6.94
N ARG A 106 -5.59 11.73 7.10
CA ARG A 106 -4.96 11.20 8.33
C ARG A 106 -4.98 12.19 9.49
N ASN A 107 -5.21 13.48 9.23
CA ASN A 107 -5.32 14.50 10.27
C ASN A 107 -6.76 14.66 10.78
N PHE A 108 -7.74 14.05 10.11
CA PHE A 108 -9.17 14.12 10.45
C PHE A 108 -9.74 12.78 10.96
N ALA A 109 -8.90 11.78 11.16
CA ALA A 109 -9.26 10.46 11.69
C ALA A 109 -8.45 10.19 12.96
#